data_AF-A0A381ZMI8-F1
#
_entry.id   AF-A0A381ZMI8-F1
#
_cell.length_a   1.000
_cell.length_b   1.000
_cell.length_c   1.000
_cell.angle_alpha   90.00
_cell.angle_beta   90.00
_cell.angle_gamma   90.00
#
_symmetry.space_group_name_H-M   'P 1'
#
loop_
_entity.id
_entity.type
_entity.pdbx_description
1 polymer ?
#
loop_
_entity_poly.entity_id
_entity_poly.type
_entity_poly.pdbx_seq_one_letter_code
_entity_poly.pdbx_strand_id
1 'polypeptide(L)'
;MVKRKMSEAQREAAAENLAKARAAKKPATYKNVAPSVLALDDDHGLSVVNIKQYIKASKDKISDLKKAVRRNERGAMAKMISVQAYVRGLNSYLRDGMYPYDFYGENEEHPVYHQTIAPAFDDEGFRK
;
A
#
# COMPACT_ATOMS: atom_id res chain seq x y z
N MET A 1 -27.06 4.88 8.87
CA MET A 1 -26.62 3.57 8.32
C MET A 1 -25.77 2.87 9.37
N VAL A 2 -26.25 1.74 9.90
CA VAL A 2 -25.54 0.97 10.93
C VAL A 2 -24.33 0.30 10.27
N LYS A 3 -23.11 0.64 10.72
CA LYS A 3 -21.87 0.00 10.27
C LYS A 3 -21.94 -1.47 10.70
N ARG A 4 -22.06 -2.41 9.76
CA ARG A 4 -22.04 -3.85 10.08
C ARG A 4 -20.68 -4.18 10.70
N LYS A 5 -20.65 -4.40 12.03
CA LYS A 5 -19.48 -4.98 12.71
C LYS A 5 -19.40 -6.44 12.24
N MET A 6 -18.40 -6.76 11.43
CA MET A 6 -18.09 -8.14 11.08
C MET A 6 -17.72 -8.89 12.35
N SER A 7 -18.35 -10.05 12.58
CA SER A 7 -17.95 -10.97 13.65
C SER A 7 -16.57 -11.56 13.35
N GLU A 8 -15.82 -12.00 14.36
CA GLU A 8 -14.48 -12.61 14.18
C GLU A 8 -14.53 -13.79 13.20
N ALA A 9 -15.55 -14.65 13.32
CA ALA A 9 -15.78 -15.77 12.41
C ALA A 9 -15.98 -15.36 10.94
N GLN A 10 -16.54 -14.16 10.67
CA GLN A 10 -16.71 -13.67 9.30
C GLN A 10 -15.42 -13.06 8.73
N ARG A 11 -14.50 -12.57 9.57
CA ARG A 11 -13.16 -12.17 9.13
C ARG A 11 -12.31 -13.38 8.77
N GLU A 12 -12.35 -14.42 9.60
CA GLU A 12 -11.62 -15.67 9.36
C GLU A 12 -12.14 -16.36 8.10
N ALA A 13 -13.46 -16.48 7.93
CA ALA A 13 -14.06 -17.04 6.72
C ALA A 13 -13.76 -16.19 5.47
N ALA A 14 -13.66 -14.86 5.60
CA ALA A 14 -13.24 -14.00 4.49
C ALA A 14 -11.76 -14.25 4.14
N ALA A 15 -10.88 -14.38 5.12
CA ALA A 15 -9.46 -14.68 4.92
C ALA A 15 -9.26 -16.05 4.26
N GLU A 16 -9.97 -17.09 4.71
CA GLU A 16 -9.90 -18.43 4.13
C GLU A 16 -10.43 -18.50 2.69
N ASN A 17 -11.51 -17.79 2.38
CA ASN A 17 -12.04 -17.72 1.02
C ASN A 17 -11.11 -16.93 0.09
N LEU A 18 -10.45 -15.90 0.61
CA LEU A 18 -9.43 -15.14 -0.11
C LEU A 18 -8.20 -16.03 -0.40
N ALA A 19 -7.76 -16.84 0.57
CA ALA A 19 -6.69 -17.82 0.41
C ALA A 19 -7.02 -18.88 -0.67
N LYS A 20 -8.25 -19.41 -0.68
CA LYS A 20 -8.71 -20.35 -1.72
C LYS A 20 -8.77 -19.71 -3.11
N ALA A 21 -9.25 -18.47 -3.20
CA ALA A 21 -9.29 -17.72 -4.47
C ALA A 21 -7.89 -17.39 -5.01
N ARG A 22 -6.90 -17.24 -4.11
CA ARG A 22 -5.49 -17.01 -4.47
C ARG A 22 -4.80 -18.26 -4.98
N ALA A 23 -5.00 -19.41 -4.34
CA ALA A 23 -4.45 -20.68 -4.79
C ALA A 23 -4.91 -21.07 -6.22
N ALA A 24 -6.09 -20.60 -6.64
CA ALA A 24 -6.65 -20.85 -7.96
C ALA A 24 -6.16 -19.87 -9.05
N LYS A 25 -5.47 -18.78 -8.68
CA LYS A 25 -5.11 -17.72 -9.64
C LYS A 25 -3.71 -18.00 -10.20
N LYS A 26 -3.64 -18.29 -11.52
CA LYS A 26 -2.36 -18.37 -12.24
C LYS A 26 -1.54 -17.10 -11.96
N PRO A 27 -0.23 -17.20 -11.68
CA PRO A 27 0.59 -16.03 -11.37
C PRO A 27 0.52 -15.08 -12.56
N ALA A 28 -0.11 -13.92 -12.34
CA ALA A 28 -0.21 -12.91 -13.37
C ALA A 28 1.20 -12.43 -13.69
N THR A 29 1.68 -12.70 -14.91
CA THR A 29 3.00 -12.26 -15.35
C THR A 29 3.00 -10.76 -15.56
N TYR A 30 3.46 -10.02 -14.56
CA TYR A 30 3.66 -8.58 -14.67
C TYR A 30 5.11 -8.31 -15.10
N LYS A 31 5.30 -7.85 -16.34
CA LYS A 31 6.64 -7.49 -16.85
C LYS A 31 7.20 -6.20 -16.23
N ASN A 32 6.33 -5.34 -15.70
CA ASN A 32 6.67 -4.00 -15.21
C ASN A 32 6.59 -3.87 -13.69
N VAL A 33 6.59 -5.00 -12.97
CA VAL A 33 6.55 -5.01 -11.51
C VAL A 33 7.83 -5.62 -10.98
N ALA A 34 8.41 -5.01 -9.94
CA ALA A 34 9.62 -5.48 -9.31
C ALA A 34 9.45 -6.93 -8.79
N PRO A 35 10.45 -7.82 -8.99
CA PRO A 35 10.39 -9.20 -8.53
C PRO A 35 10.13 -9.33 -7.03
N SER A 36 10.68 -8.42 -6.22
CA SER A 36 10.47 -8.39 -4.76
C SER A 36 9.01 -8.21 -4.38
N VAL A 37 8.24 -7.41 -5.14
CA VAL A 37 6.83 -7.15 -4.90
C VAL A 37 5.95 -8.28 -5.42
N LEU A 38 6.38 -8.95 -6.50
CA LEU A 38 5.71 -10.14 -7.04
C LEU A 38 5.86 -11.38 -6.15
N ALA A 39 6.93 -11.44 -5.37
CA ALA A 39 7.15 -12.51 -4.41
C ALA A 39 6.29 -12.37 -3.14
N LEU A 40 5.66 -11.21 -2.92
CA LEU A 40 4.79 -10.99 -1.77
C LEU A 40 3.45 -11.69 -1.94
N ASP A 41 2.95 -12.23 -0.84
CA ASP A 41 1.59 -12.76 -0.78
C ASP A 41 0.56 -11.66 -1.04
N ASP A 42 -0.56 -12.01 -1.67
CA ASP A 42 -1.64 -11.07 -1.96
C ASP A 42 -2.25 -10.43 -0.69
N ASP A 43 -2.12 -11.07 0.49
CA ASP A 43 -2.54 -10.50 1.80
C ASP A 43 -1.56 -9.47 2.34
N HIS A 44 -0.32 -9.45 1.86
CA HIS A 44 0.69 -8.54 2.36
C HIS A 44 0.27 -7.08 2.11
N GLY A 45 0.44 -6.20 3.09
CA GLY A 45 0.00 -4.80 2.98
C GLY A 45 0.59 -4.05 1.78
N LEU A 46 1.78 -4.45 1.34
CA LEU A 46 2.48 -3.93 0.15
C LEU A 46 2.39 -4.83 -1.09
N SER A 47 1.47 -5.80 -1.10
CA SER A 47 1.27 -6.67 -2.26
C SER A 47 0.83 -5.87 -3.49
N VAL A 48 1.07 -6.42 -4.69
CA VAL A 48 0.61 -5.80 -5.95
C VAL A 48 -0.91 -5.53 -5.92
N VAL A 49 -1.67 -6.41 -5.28
CA VAL A 49 -3.12 -6.28 -5.14
C VAL A 49 -3.47 -5.07 -4.27
N ASN A 50 -2.89 -4.99 -3.07
CA ASN A 50 -3.19 -3.93 -2.11
C ASN A 50 -2.70 -2.57 -2.60
N ILE A 51 -1.50 -2.47 -3.19
CA ILE A 51 -1.01 -1.22 -3.77
C ILE A 51 -1.92 -0.71 -4.90
N LYS A 52 -2.43 -1.60 -5.77
CA LYS A 52 -3.39 -1.22 -6.80
C LYS A 52 -4.72 -0.73 -6.20
N GLN A 53 -5.17 -1.32 -5.10
CA GLN A 53 -6.34 -0.83 -4.37
C GLN A 53 -6.09 0.57 -3.80
N TYR A 54 -4.94 0.81 -3.15
CA TYR A 54 -4.58 2.12 -2.63
C TYR A 54 -4.51 3.18 -3.74
N ILE A 55 -3.88 2.87 -4.88
CA ILE A 55 -3.84 3.77 -6.04
C ILE A 55 -5.26 4.14 -6.50
N LYS A 56 -6.19 3.18 -6.51
CA LYS A 56 -7.59 3.45 -6.88
C LYS A 56 -8.26 4.38 -5.87
N ALA A 57 -8.18 4.07 -4.58
CA ALA A 57 -8.74 4.90 -3.51
C ALA A 57 -8.17 6.33 -3.53
N SER A 58 -6.85 6.48 -3.74
CA SER A 58 -6.20 7.78 -3.86
C SER A 58 -6.64 8.57 -5.09
N LYS A 59 -6.90 7.90 -6.23
CA LYS A 59 -7.46 8.57 -7.43
C LYS A 59 -8.87 9.10 -7.19
N ASP A 60 -9.70 8.35 -6.46
CA ASP A 60 -11.04 8.79 -6.08
C ASP A 60 -10.96 10.03 -5.17
N LYS A 61 -10.05 10.02 -4.17
CA LYS A 61 -9.77 11.20 -3.34
C LYS A 61 -9.31 12.42 -4.16
N ILE A 62 -8.46 12.23 -5.16
CA ILE A 62 -8.03 13.32 -6.05
C ILE A 62 -9.22 13.91 -6.80
N SER A 63 -10.17 13.09 -7.26
CA SER A 63 -11.38 13.56 -7.94
C SER A 63 -12.20 14.49 -7.05
N ASP A 64 -12.38 14.12 -5.78
CA ASP A 64 -13.14 14.94 -4.84
C ASP A 64 -12.38 16.19 -4.39
N LEU A 65 -11.06 16.07 -4.17
CA LEU A 65 -10.20 17.21 -3.86
C LEU A 65 -10.15 18.21 -5.01
N LYS A 66 -10.19 17.77 -6.27
CA LYS A 66 -10.32 18.67 -7.44
C LYS A 66 -11.57 19.53 -7.36
N LYS A 67 -12.70 18.97 -6.91
CA LYS A 67 -13.95 19.74 -6.72
C LYS A 67 -13.80 20.74 -5.56
N ALA A 68 -13.15 20.34 -4.47
CA ALA A 68 -12.86 21.22 -3.33
C ALA A 68 -11.93 22.39 -3.70
N VAL A 69 -10.90 22.13 -4.52
CA VAL A 69 -10.03 23.21 -5.06
C VAL A 69 -10.85 24.19 -5.90
N ARG A 70 -11.77 23.70 -6.75
CA ARG A 70 -12.66 24.59 -7.53
C ARG A 70 -13.60 25.43 -6.65
N ARG A 71 -13.93 24.95 -5.45
CA ARG A 71 -14.70 25.70 -4.43
C ARG A 71 -13.83 26.62 -3.57
N ASN A 72 -12.53 26.73 -3.84
CA ASN A 72 -11.57 27.50 -3.04
C ASN A 72 -11.55 27.11 -1.56
N GLU A 73 -11.77 25.82 -1.26
CA GLU A 73 -11.66 25.32 0.10
C GLU A 73 -10.22 25.42 0.61
N ARG A 74 -10.06 26.00 1.80
CA ARG A 74 -8.74 26.21 2.41
C ARG A 74 -7.98 24.90 2.55
N GLY A 75 -6.78 24.84 1.98
CA GLY A 75 -5.89 23.66 2.06
C GLY A 75 -6.24 22.52 1.12
N ALA A 76 -7.30 22.62 0.31
CA ALA A 76 -7.68 21.57 -0.64
C ALA A 76 -6.58 21.30 -1.69
N MET A 77 -5.89 22.36 -2.15
CA MET A 77 -4.82 22.23 -3.13
C MET A 77 -3.61 21.47 -2.56
N ALA A 78 -3.19 21.80 -1.33
CA ALA A 78 -2.09 21.12 -0.66
C ALA A 78 -2.41 19.62 -0.45
N LYS A 79 -3.63 19.31 0.03
CA LYS A 79 -4.11 17.93 0.16
C LYS A 79 -4.11 17.19 -1.18
N MET A 80 -4.58 17.84 -2.25
CA MET A 80 -4.58 17.23 -3.59
C MET A 80 -3.17 16.87 -4.07
N ILE A 81 -2.20 17.78 -3.87
CA ILE A 81 -0.81 17.56 -4.27
C ILE A 81 -0.19 16.41 -3.47
N SER A 82 -0.45 16.35 -2.16
CA SER A 82 0.00 15.25 -1.30
C SER A 82 -0.53 13.89 -1.78
N VAL A 83 -1.84 13.76 -2.04
CA VAL A 83 -2.42 12.50 -2.54
C VAL A 83 -1.89 12.14 -3.93
N GLN A 84 -1.62 13.13 -4.79
CA GLN A 84 -0.97 12.88 -6.08
C GLN A 84 0.47 12.38 -5.91
N ALA A 85 1.23 12.92 -4.96
CA ALA A 85 2.56 12.45 -4.64
C ALA A 85 2.51 10.98 -4.20
N TYR A 86 1.59 10.64 -3.29
CA TYR A 86 1.37 9.26 -2.84
C TYR A 86 1.14 8.30 -4.02
N VAL A 87 0.24 8.65 -4.95
CA VAL A 87 0.01 7.84 -6.17
C VAL A 87 1.29 7.68 -6.99
N ARG A 88 2.11 8.73 -7.16
CA ARG A 88 3.39 8.63 -7.88
C ARG A 88 4.35 7.67 -7.17
N GLY A 89 4.51 7.81 -5.86
CA GLY A 89 5.37 6.93 -5.05
C GLY A 89 4.93 5.47 -5.09
N LEU A 90 3.63 5.20 -5.04
CA LEU A 90 3.10 3.83 -5.18
C LEU A 90 3.38 3.22 -6.56
N ASN A 91 3.32 4.02 -7.63
CA ASN A 91 3.69 3.53 -8.97
C ASN A 91 5.19 3.28 -9.11
N SER A 92 6.04 4.12 -8.48
CA SER A 92 7.48 3.87 -8.42
C SER A 92 7.79 2.61 -7.63
N TYR A 93 7.12 2.39 -6.49
CA TYR A 93 7.26 1.16 -5.71
C TYR A 93 6.94 -0.09 -6.52
N LEU A 94 5.84 -0.09 -7.28
CA LEU A 94 5.51 -1.24 -8.13
C LEU A 94 6.62 -1.52 -9.15
N ARG A 95 7.28 -0.49 -9.68
CA ARG A 95 8.33 -0.63 -10.70
C ARG A 95 9.67 -1.09 -10.11
N ASP A 96 10.12 -0.39 -9.06
CA ASP A 96 11.48 -0.48 -8.55
C ASP A 96 11.59 -1.39 -7.31
N GLY A 97 10.47 -1.65 -6.64
CA GLY A 97 10.39 -2.49 -5.44
C GLY A 97 10.79 -1.79 -4.15
N MET A 98 11.23 -0.53 -4.22
CA MET A 98 11.60 0.27 -3.06
C MET A 98 10.44 1.14 -2.60
N TYR A 99 9.94 0.91 -1.38
CA TYR A 99 8.81 1.65 -0.84
C TYR A 99 9.30 3.00 -0.29
N PRO A 100 8.78 4.15 -0.79
CA PRO A 100 9.38 5.45 -0.51
C PRO A 100 8.83 6.18 0.73
N TYR A 101 7.87 5.59 1.45
CA TYR A 101 7.14 6.26 2.54
C TYR A 101 7.23 5.49 3.85
N ASP A 102 7.03 6.20 4.97
CA ASP A 102 6.97 5.62 6.31
C ASP A 102 5.58 5.04 6.63
N PHE A 103 4.58 5.27 5.77
CA PHE A 103 3.21 4.80 5.97
C PHE A 103 2.62 4.21 4.69
N TYR A 104 1.71 3.24 4.83
CA TYR A 104 0.96 2.63 3.75
C TYR A 104 -0.52 2.45 4.13
N GLY A 105 -1.36 2.12 3.14
CA GLY A 105 -2.80 1.95 3.31
C GLY A 105 -3.59 2.95 2.47
N GLU A 106 -4.92 2.83 2.50
CA GLU A 106 -5.76 3.74 1.71
C GLU A 106 -5.65 5.18 2.22
N ASN A 107 -5.45 5.36 3.52
CA ASN A 107 -5.34 6.62 4.25
C ASN A 107 -3.98 6.79 4.94
N GLU A 108 -2.95 6.04 4.53
CA GLU A 108 -1.62 6.07 5.17
C GLU A 108 -1.68 5.70 6.67
N GLU A 109 -2.53 4.74 7.01
CA GLU A 109 -2.83 4.33 8.39
C GLU A 109 -1.82 3.36 9.01
N HIS A 110 -1.03 2.66 8.20
CA HIS A 110 -0.12 1.62 8.66
C HIS A 110 1.33 2.07 8.60
N PRO A 111 2.08 2.10 9.72
CA PRO A 111 3.49 2.45 9.72
C PRO A 111 4.34 1.35 9.07
N VAL A 112 5.41 1.77 8.41
CA VAL A 112 6.50 0.93 7.90
C VAL A 112 7.63 0.97 8.92
N TYR A 113 8.16 -0.21 9.25
CA TYR A 113 9.31 -0.35 10.12
C TYR A 113 10.52 -0.81 9.33
N HIS A 114 11.67 -0.22 9.62
CA HIS A 114 12.94 -0.61 9.02
C HIS A 114 13.72 -1.50 9.99
N GLN A 115 14.23 -2.61 9.47
CA GLN A 115 15.14 -3.49 10.18
C GLN A 115 16.52 -3.44 9.53
N THR A 116 17.57 -3.33 10.36
CA THR A 116 18.95 -3.44 9.90
C THR A 116 19.26 -4.90 9.60
N ILE A 117 19.51 -5.23 8.33
CA ILE A 117 19.84 -6.61 7.89
C ILE A 117 21.35 -6.86 7.97
N ALA A 118 22.17 -5.83 7.69
CA ALA A 118 23.63 -5.90 7.73
C ALA A 118 24.15 -4.78 8.65
N PRO A 119 24.45 -5.08 9.93
CA PRO A 119 25.05 -4.09 10.82
C PRO A 119 26.46 -3.74 10.35
N ALA A 120 26.81 -2.45 10.43
CA ALA A 120 28.15 -1.95 10.09
C ALA A 120 29.22 -2.37 11.10
N PHE A 121 28.79 -2.80 12.29
CA PHE A 121 29.64 -3.21 13.39
C PHE A 121 29.40 -4.69 13.71
N ASP A 122 30.40 -5.35 14.31
CA ASP A 122 30.22 -6.64 14.96
C ASP A 122 29.55 -6.50 16.34
N ASP A 123 29.34 -7.63 17.00
CA ASP A 123 28.62 -7.68 18.28
C ASP A 123 29.39 -6.96 19.41
N GLU A 124 30.68 -6.69 19.21
CA GLU A 124 31.57 -5.97 20.13
C GLU A 124 31.69 -4.47 19.78
N GLY A 125 31.05 -4.01 18.69
CA GLY A 125 31.02 -2.62 18.26
C GLY A 125 32.21 -2.20 17.39
N PHE A 126 33.04 -3.14 16.94
CA PHE A 126 34.09 -2.85 15.97
C PHE A 126 33.55 -2.85 14.55
N ARG A 127 34.10 -1.96 13.71
CA ARG A 127 33.71 -1.88 12.31
C ARG A 127 34.10 -3.18 11.61
N LYS A 128 33.14 -3.82 10.96
CA LYS A 128 33.38 -4.95 10.04
C LYS A 128 34.14 -4.51 8.78
#